data_AF-A0A428Q2A5-F1
#
_entry.id   AF-A0A428Q2A5-F1
#
_cell.length_a   1.000
_cell.length_b   1.000
_cell.length_c   1.000
_cell.angle_alpha   90.00
_cell.angle_beta   90.00
_cell.angle_gamma   90.00
#
_symmetry.space_group_name_H-M   'P 1'
#
loop_
_entity.id
_entity.type
_entity.pdbx_description
1 polymer ?
#
loop_
_entity_poly.entity_id
_entity_poly.type
_entity_poly.pdbx_seq_one_letter_code
_entity_poly.pdbx_strand_id
1 'polypeptide(L)'
;MPSPSDPPHPVDVMIKLLWSPPRGVKRQYNSRKHPDNFHLYRQWGFPIYRTYYGPKSDKHWNMLLDAMKQQTKLAFGFYEDDEDVDQGDVQRLKDLFHLDTHEDASILDGLDVQGIRALCQGQLEAFNEKPGMAGKLFRFVLLADESVFEDIEKGEFVIKAVSLKWDEGYEVGWGWMRIPTGYLLNLWEKLTRWEDDTEKALPFDGPEQDLDDYVWPGDLAIEPTGVCSEVRRLCFHYSGQRPDRTGGCFKLSSLAVFWLNHQCRAVTIIKNTFPTHHRIIFQC
;
A
#
# COMPACT_ATOMS: atom_id res chain seq x y z
N MET A 1 33.47 -17.63 10.45
CA MET A 1 32.41 -16.89 11.17
C MET A 1 31.46 -16.36 10.12
N PRO A 2 30.14 -16.66 10.17
CA PRO A 2 29.21 -16.11 9.20
C PRO A 2 29.17 -14.58 9.36
N SER A 3 29.13 -13.86 8.24
CA SER A 3 28.98 -12.41 8.20
C SER A 3 27.69 -11.98 8.91
N PRO A 4 27.57 -10.71 9.36
CA PRO A 4 26.30 -10.19 9.84
C PRO A 4 25.31 -10.36 8.70
N SER A 5 24.29 -11.21 8.92
CA SER A 5 23.29 -11.56 7.92
C SER A 5 22.62 -10.30 7.41
N ASP A 6 22.60 -10.12 6.09
CA ASP A 6 21.76 -9.12 5.44
C ASP A 6 20.32 -9.21 5.96
N PRO A 7 19.61 -8.07 6.08
CA PRO A 7 18.22 -8.09 6.52
C PRO A 7 17.40 -9.02 5.63
N PRO A 8 16.43 -9.77 6.20
CA PRO A 8 15.65 -10.73 5.43
C PRO A 8 14.91 -10.04 4.28
N HIS A 9 14.89 -10.69 3.12
CA HIS A 9 14.23 -10.16 1.94
C HIS A 9 12.74 -9.85 2.20
N PRO A 10 12.17 -8.73 1.73
CA PRO A 10 10.78 -8.34 2.01
C PRO A 10 9.75 -9.44 1.69
N VAL A 11 9.89 -10.12 0.55
CA VAL A 11 9.02 -11.24 0.14
C VAL A 11 9.05 -12.37 1.16
N ASP A 12 10.23 -12.70 1.71
CA ASP A 12 10.40 -13.74 2.71
C ASP A 12 9.71 -13.39 4.03
N VAL A 13 9.77 -12.12 4.44
CA VAL A 13 9.08 -11.64 5.64
C VAL A 13 7.57 -11.73 5.45
N MET A 14 7.06 -11.22 4.31
CA MET A 14 5.64 -11.24 3.99
C MET A 14 5.09 -12.66 3.91
N ILE A 15 5.73 -13.57 3.17
CA ILE A 15 5.20 -14.92 2.99
C ILE A 15 5.18 -15.72 4.29
N LYS A 16 6.15 -15.48 5.19
CA LYS A 16 6.17 -16.07 6.54
C LYS A 16 5.01 -15.55 7.40
N LEU A 17 4.66 -14.27 7.29
CA LEU A 17 3.53 -13.66 8.00
C LEU A 17 2.20 -14.27 7.57
N LEU A 18 2.04 -14.64 6.29
CA LEU A 18 0.80 -15.23 5.76
C LEU A 18 0.65 -16.72 6.10
N TRP A 19 1.77 -17.38 6.39
CA TRP A 19 1.81 -18.81 6.68
C TRP A 19 1.35 -19.09 8.12
N SER A 20 0.13 -19.62 8.29
CA SER A 20 -0.50 -19.84 9.59
C SER A 20 -0.91 -21.31 9.82
N PRO A 21 0.03 -22.24 9.95
CA PRO A 21 -0.30 -23.63 10.23
C PRO A 21 -0.85 -23.80 11.67
N PRO A 22 -1.85 -24.66 11.89
CA PRO A 22 -2.35 -24.96 13.24
C PRO A 22 -1.25 -25.58 14.10
N ARG A 23 -1.15 -25.12 15.35
CA ARG A 23 -0.17 -25.62 16.32
C ARG A 23 -0.55 -27.05 16.74
N GLY A 24 0.45 -27.94 16.83
CA GLY A 24 0.29 -29.29 17.36
C GLY A 24 -0.35 -30.31 16.41
N VAL A 25 -0.72 -29.94 15.18
CA VAL A 25 -1.25 -30.87 14.18
C VAL A 25 -0.09 -31.50 13.40
N LYS A 26 -0.02 -32.84 13.36
CA LYS A 26 0.91 -33.54 12.46
C LYS A 26 0.48 -33.30 11.02
N ARG A 27 1.32 -32.59 10.26
CA ARG A 27 1.12 -32.37 8.83
C ARG A 27 1.63 -33.56 8.05
N GLN A 28 0.91 -33.95 7.00
CA GLN A 28 1.37 -34.98 6.07
C GLN A 28 2.66 -34.55 5.36
N TYR A 29 2.77 -33.25 5.04
CA TYR A 29 3.95 -32.65 4.44
C TYR A 29 4.46 -31.48 5.29
N ASN A 30 5.77 -31.46 5.56
CA ASN A 30 6.38 -30.44 6.41
C ASN A 30 6.58 -29.09 5.69
N SER A 31 6.72 -29.11 4.36
CA SER A 31 7.01 -27.92 3.55
C SER A 31 5.77 -27.06 3.29
N ARG A 32 5.88 -25.75 3.55
CA ARG A 32 4.85 -24.75 3.21
C ARG A 32 4.60 -24.61 1.70
N LYS A 33 5.51 -25.14 0.88
CA LYS A 33 5.42 -25.10 -0.60
C LYS A 33 4.65 -26.29 -1.19
N HIS A 34 4.24 -27.26 -0.38
CA HIS A 34 3.42 -28.37 -0.85
C HIS A 34 1.98 -27.90 -1.17
N PRO A 35 1.38 -28.27 -2.31
CA PRO A 35 0.01 -27.85 -2.69
C PRO A 35 -1.06 -28.13 -1.63
N ASP A 36 -1.01 -29.30 -1.00
CA ASP A 36 -1.94 -29.68 0.08
C ASP A 36 -1.88 -28.74 1.28
N ASN A 37 -0.82 -27.95 1.42
CA ASN A 37 -0.66 -26.99 2.50
C ASN A 37 -1.14 -25.58 2.12
N PHE A 38 -1.56 -25.32 0.87
CA PHE A 38 -1.89 -23.95 0.42
C PHE A 38 -3.10 -23.35 1.15
N HIS A 39 -4.03 -24.19 1.62
CA HIS A 39 -5.17 -23.76 2.44
C HIS A 39 -4.77 -23.19 3.83
N LEU A 40 -3.50 -23.33 4.23
CA LEU A 40 -2.97 -22.82 5.49
C LEU A 40 -2.40 -21.39 5.38
N TYR A 41 -2.38 -20.83 4.17
CA TYR A 41 -2.07 -19.42 3.97
C TYR A 41 -3.31 -18.57 4.20
N ARG A 42 -3.10 -17.40 4.81
CA ARG A 42 -4.14 -16.37 4.96
C ARG A 42 -4.08 -15.39 3.79
N GLN A 43 -5.23 -14.83 3.45
CA GLN A 43 -5.30 -13.63 2.60
C GLN A 43 -4.67 -12.45 3.32
N TRP A 44 -4.16 -11.48 2.56
CA TRP A 44 -3.56 -10.27 3.09
C TRP A 44 -4.03 -9.04 2.34
N GLY A 45 -3.82 -7.87 2.93
CA GLY A 45 -4.24 -6.59 2.37
C GLY A 45 -5.00 -5.76 3.40
N PHE A 46 -5.84 -4.86 2.91
CA PHE A 46 -6.37 -3.77 3.71
C PHE A 46 -7.89 -3.82 3.81
N PRO A 47 -8.47 -3.56 5.00
CA PRO A 47 -9.84 -3.08 5.09
C PRO A 47 -9.95 -1.72 4.40
N ILE A 48 -10.99 -1.53 3.59
CA ILE A 48 -11.27 -0.27 2.92
C ILE A 48 -12.72 0.14 3.18
N TYR A 49 -12.90 1.37 3.65
CA TYR A 49 -14.20 1.94 4.00
C TYR A 49 -14.59 3.01 3.00
N ARG A 50 -15.78 2.87 2.42
CA ARG A 50 -16.42 3.91 1.62
C ARG A 50 -17.31 4.75 2.51
N THR A 51 -17.10 6.06 2.55
CA THR A 51 -17.91 6.97 3.38
C THR A 51 -18.66 8.02 2.60
N TYR A 52 -18.53 8.03 1.27
CA TYR A 52 -19.28 8.93 0.39
C TYR A 52 -20.16 8.17 -0.61
N TYR A 53 -21.41 8.62 -0.72
CA TYR A 53 -22.45 7.96 -1.51
C TYR A 53 -23.17 8.93 -2.48
N GLY A 54 -22.49 10.00 -2.91
CA GLY A 54 -23.04 10.97 -3.86
C GLY A 54 -23.16 10.47 -5.31
N PRO A 55 -23.66 11.30 -6.24
CA PRO A 55 -23.80 10.94 -7.65
C PRO A 55 -22.46 10.52 -8.26
N LYS A 56 -22.44 9.44 -9.05
CA LYS A 56 -21.24 8.79 -9.64
C LYS A 56 -20.30 8.07 -8.66
N SER A 57 -20.52 8.13 -7.35
CA SER A 57 -19.62 7.50 -6.37
C SER A 57 -19.47 5.99 -6.58
N ASP A 58 -20.52 5.27 -7.01
CA ASP A 58 -20.42 3.84 -7.35
C ASP A 58 -19.42 3.57 -8.47
N LYS A 59 -19.39 4.43 -9.49
CA LYS A 59 -18.44 4.30 -10.60
C LYS A 59 -17.01 4.53 -10.10
N HIS A 60 -16.79 5.60 -9.32
CA HIS A 60 -15.47 5.93 -8.80
C HIS A 60 -14.96 4.89 -7.81
N TRP A 61 -15.85 4.34 -6.97
CA TRP A 61 -15.56 3.23 -6.07
C TRP A 61 -15.07 1.98 -6.82
N ASN A 62 -15.79 1.55 -7.85
CA ASN A 62 -15.36 0.40 -8.66
C ASN A 62 -14.02 0.65 -9.36
N MET A 63 -13.82 1.85 -9.93
CA MET A 63 -12.54 2.23 -10.56
C MET A 63 -11.38 2.20 -9.57
N LEU A 64 -11.59 2.70 -8.35
CA LEU A 64 -10.61 2.69 -7.27
C LEU A 64 -10.24 1.25 -6.87
N LEU A 65 -11.23 0.40 -6.60
CA LEU A 65 -10.98 -1.00 -6.21
C LEU A 65 -10.23 -1.78 -7.29
N ASP A 66 -10.59 -1.58 -8.56
CA ASP A 66 -9.91 -2.20 -9.69
C ASP A 66 -8.46 -1.71 -9.82
N ALA A 67 -8.24 -0.40 -9.74
CA ALA A 67 -6.92 0.19 -9.80
C ALA A 67 -6.02 -0.35 -8.66
N MET A 68 -6.50 -0.33 -7.42
CA MET A 68 -5.74 -0.83 -6.27
C MET A 68 -5.35 -2.31 -6.42
N LYS A 69 -6.26 -3.17 -6.90
CA LYS A 69 -5.98 -4.59 -7.15
C LYS A 69 -4.92 -4.77 -8.24
N GLN A 70 -5.08 -4.08 -9.37
CA GLN A 70 -4.15 -4.22 -10.50
C GLN A 70 -2.78 -3.64 -10.16
N GLN A 71 -2.72 -2.43 -9.60
CA GLN A 71 -1.49 -1.76 -9.25
C GLN A 71 -0.72 -2.51 -8.17
N THR A 72 -1.38 -3.05 -7.14
CA THR A 72 -0.68 -3.86 -6.13
C THR A 72 -0.05 -5.11 -6.76
N LYS A 73 -0.74 -5.77 -7.70
CA LYS A 73 -0.19 -6.93 -8.42
C LYS A 73 1.00 -6.55 -9.31
N LEU A 74 0.90 -5.41 -10.01
CA LEU A 74 1.98 -4.89 -10.85
C LEU A 74 3.20 -4.45 -10.03
N ALA A 75 3.01 -3.96 -8.80
CA ALA A 75 4.11 -3.53 -7.93
C ALA A 75 5.11 -4.68 -7.62
N PHE A 76 4.61 -5.93 -7.56
CA PHE A 76 5.46 -7.11 -7.43
C PHE A 76 6.35 -7.38 -8.65
N GLY A 77 6.12 -6.70 -9.78
CA GLY A 77 7.03 -6.71 -10.94
C GLY A 77 8.46 -6.30 -10.56
N PHE A 78 8.62 -5.54 -9.47
CA PHE A 78 9.92 -5.19 -8.92
C PHE A 78 10.76 -6.43 -8.54
N TYR A 79 10.11 -7.54 -8.20
CA TYR A 79 10.75 -8.78 -7.73
C TYR A 79 10.84 -9.87 -8.80
N GLU A 80 10.33 -9.67 -10.02
CA GLU A 80 10.20 -10.74 -11.02
C GLU A 80 11.56 -11.23 -11.56
N ASP A 81 12.56 -10.35 -11.61
CA ASP A 81 13.93 -10.65 -12.07
C ASP A 81 14.93 -10.84 -10.92
N ASP A 82 14.46 -10.86 -9.67
CA ASP A 82 15.32 -11.03 -8.51
C ASP A 82 15.68 -12.51 -8.30
N GLU A 83 16.95 -12.85 -8.51
CA GLU A 83 17.48 -14.23 -8.38
C GLU A 83 17.47 -14.73 -6.93
N ASP A 84 17.47 -13.82 -5.95
CA ASP A 84 17.44 -14.15 -4.52
C ASP A 84 16.02 -14.38 -4.01
N VAL A 85 15.01 -14.25 -4.88
CA VAL A 85 13.58 -14.35 -4.54
C VAL A 85 12.93 -15.59 -5.13
N ASP A 86 12.17 -16.30 -4.30
CA ASP A 86 11.31 -17.37 -4.79
C ASP A 86 10.10 -16.80 -5.54
N GLN A 87 10.10 -16.96 -6.86
CA GLN A 87 9.02 -16.50 -7.74
C GLN A 87 7.66 -17.19 -7.46
N GLY A 88 7.68 -18.40 -6.91
CA GLY A 88 6.47 -19.07 -6.43
C GLY A 88 5.87 -18.38 -5.20
N ASP A 89 6.71 -17.80 -4.33
CA ASP A 89 6.25 -17.00 -3.21
C ASP A 89 5.73 -15.62 -3.67
N VAL A 90 6.39 -14.98 -4.64
CA VAL A 90 5.89 -13.75 -5.28
C VAL A 90 4.50 -13.97 -5.87
N GLN A 91 4.33 -15.03 -6.66
CA GLN A 91 3.03 -15.37 -7.25
C GLN A 91 1.98 -15.64 -6.16
N ARG A 92 2.36 -16.31 -5.08
CA ARG A 92 1.46 -16.54 -3.95
C ARG A 92 1.03 -15.26 -3.27
N LEU A 93 1.94 -14.32 -3.05
CA LEU A 93 1.59 -13.01 -2.49
C LEU A 93 0.60 -12.28 -3.40
N LYS A 94 0.83 -12.28 -4.72
CA LYS A 94 -0.14 -11.71 -5.70
C LYS A 94 -1.53 -12.34 -5.61
N ASP A 95 -1.60 -13.67 -5.48
CA ASP A 95 -2.86 -14.43 -5.44
C ASP A 95 -3.64 -14.25 -4.13
N LEU A 96 -2.91 -14.07 -3.02
CA LEU A 96 -3.50 -13.91 -1.68
C LEU A 96 -3.89 -12.47 -1.35
N PHE A 97 -3.59 -11.50 -2.22
CA PHE A 97 -3.96 -10.10 -2.01
C PHE A 97 -5.49 -9.90 -2.07
N HIS A 98 -6.04 -9.23 -1.07
CA HIS A 98 -7.47 -9.01 -0.89
C HIS A 98 -7.73 -7.63 -0.29
N LEU A 99 -8.76 -6.95 -0.80
CA LEU A 99 -9.32 -5.74 -0.21
C LEU A 99 -10.63 -6.13 0.50
N ASP A 100 -10.68 -5.94 1.80
CA ASP A 100 -11.87 -6.20 2.62
C ASP A 100 -12.76 -4.94 2.59
N THR A 101 -13.78 -4.93 1.74
CA THR A 101 -14.58 -3.75 1.41
C THR A 101 -15.75 -3.55 2.37
N HIS A 102 -15.92 -2.34 2.89
CA HIS A 102 -17.03 -1.93 3.75
C HIS A 102 -17.75 -0.74 3.10
N GLU A 103 -19.01 -0.92 2.72
CA GLU A 103 -19.79 0.03 1.91
C GLU A 103 -21.25 0.19 2.36
N ASP A 104 -21.57 -0.16 3.61
CA ASP A 104 -22.92 0.05 4.17
C ASP A 104 -23.16 1.53 4.49
N ALA A 105 -23.85 2.21 3.57
CA ALA A 105 -24.17 3.63 3.69
C ALA A 105 -24.94 3.99 4.97
N SER A 106 -25.74 3.06 5.53
CA SER A 106 -26.51 3.34 6.75
C SER A 106 -25.64 3.57 7.99
N ILE A 107 -24.39 3.11 7.94
CA ILE A 107 -23.41 3.20 9.02
C ILE A 107 -22.27 4.15 8.65
N LEU A 108 -21.91 4.20 7.37
CA LEU A 108 -20.65 4.82 6.92
C LEU A 108 -20.80 6.19 6.27
N ASP A 109 -22.01 6.56 5.82
CA ASP A 109 -22.20 7.81 5.06
C ASP A 109 -21.80 9.05 5.90
N GLY A 110 -20.95 9.88 5.32
CA GLY A 110 -20.45 11.11 5.93
C GLY A 110 -19.40 10.91 7.03
N LEU A 111 -18.94 9.69 7.31
CA LEU A 111 -17.85 9.49 8.29
C LEU A 111 -16.52 10.01 7.74
N ASP A 112 -15.85 10.81 8.55
CA ASP A 112 -14.47 11.25 8.34
C ASP A 112 -13.46 10.31 9.02
N VAL A 113 -12.19 10.71 9.06
CA VAL A 113 -11.12 9.95 9.69
C VAL A 113 -11.42 9.68 11.18
N GLN A 114 -11.95 10.67 11.91
CA GLN A 114 -12.27 10.52 13.34
C GLN A 114 -13.46 9.57 13.53
N GLY A 115 -14.50 9.71 12.70
CA GLY A 115 -15.66 8.83 12.68
C GLY A 115 -15.28 7.36 12.42
N ILE A 116 -14.38 7.11 11.45
CA ILE A 116 -13.87 5.77 11.17
C ILE A 116 -13.07 5.19 12.34
N ARG A 117 -12.22 5.99 12.98
CA ARG A 117 -11.49 5.56 14.19
C ARG A 117 -12.44 5.15 15.30
N ALA A 118 -13.43 6.00 15.61
CA ALA A 118 -14.44 5.72 16.63
C ALA A 118 -15.26 4.46 16.31
N LEU A 119 -15.69 4.31 15.06
CA LEU A 119 -16.42 3.13 14.58
C LEU A 119 -15.59 1.85 14.77
N CYS A 120 -14.31 1.88 14.38
CA CYS A 120 -13.43 0.73 14.44
C CYS A 120 -13.04 0.37 15.89
N GLN A 121 -12.88 1.35 16.78
CA GLN A 121 -12.64 1.11 18.20
C GLN A 121 -13.80 0.35 18.85
N GLY A 122 -15.05 0.66 18.49
CA GLY A 122 -16.23 -0.07 18.95
C GLY A 122 -16.35 -1.50 18.40
N GLN A 123 -15.58 -1.84 17.35
CA GLN A 123 -15.59 -3.13 16.67
C GLN A 123 -14.27 -3.90 16.82
N LEU A 124 -13.39 -3.49 17.75
CA LEU A 124 -12.02 -4.00 17.85
C LEU A 124 -11.92 -5.52 18.00
N GLU A 125 -12.91 -6.13 18.67
CA GLU A 125 -13.05 -7.60 18.81
C GLU A 125 -13.41 -8.28 17.49
N ALA A 126 -14.21 -7.64 16.63
CA ALA A 126 -14.65 -8.18 15.34
C ALA A 126 -13.54 -8.19 14.27
N PHE A 127 -12.50 -7.36 14.40
CA PHE A 127 -11.33 -7.39 13.51
C PHE A 127 -10.48 -8.65 13.66
N ASN A 128 -10.64 -9.43 14.74
CA ASN A 128 -9.91 -10.67 14.91
C ASN A 128 -10.37 -11.78 13.95
N GLU A 129 -11.57 -11.66 13.38
CA GLU A 129 -12.23 -12.68 12.55
C GLU A 129 -12.30 -12.33 11.05
N LYS A 130 -11.99 -11.10 10.65
CA LYS A 130 -12.13 -10.62 9.26
C LYS A 130 -10.83 -10.73 8.42
N PRO A 131 -10.94 -10.85 7.08
CA PRO A 131 -9.81 -11.17 6.20
C PRO A 131 -8.78 -10.04 5.99
N GLY A 132 -9.09 -8.79 6.34
CA GLY A 132 -8.14 -7.66 6.22
C GLY A 132 -7.00 -7.71 7.23
N MET A 133 -5.88 -8.35 6.88
CA MET A 133 -4.74 -8.52 7.79
C MET A 133 -4.14 -7.20 8.27
N ALA A 134 -4.16 -6.11 7.49
CA ALA A 134 -3.64 -4.82 7.95
C ALA A 134 -4.43 -4.26 9.15
N GLY A 135 -5.75 -4.41 9.15
CA GLY A 135 -6.59 -3.97 10.27
C GLY A 135 -6.34 -4.78 11.54
N LYS A 136 -6.02 -6.07 11.38
CA LYS A 136 -5.72 -6.98 12.50
C LYS A 136 -4.31 -6.82 13.06
N LEU A 137 -3.30 -6.84 12.19
CA LEU A 137 -1.89 -6.84 12.58
C LEU A 137 -1.39 -5.44 12.87
N PHE A 138 -1.69 -4.50 11.98
CA PHE A 138 -1.09 -3.16 12.03
C PHE A 138 -2.06 -2.12 12.59
N ARG A 139 -3.35 -2.44 12.73
CA ARG A 139 -4.41 -1.48 13.08
C ARG A 139 -4.50 -0.34 12.06
N PHE A 140 -4.39 -0.69 10.78
CA PHE A 140 -4.52 0.23 9.64
C PHE A 140 -5.74 -0.09 8.78
N VAL A 141 -6.37 0.97 8.28
CA VAL A 141 -7.48 0.90 7.32
C VAL A 141 -7.28 1.91 6.19
N LEU A 142 -7.99 1.71 5.10
CA LEU A 142 -8.06 2.66 3.99
C LEU A 142 -9.45 3.31 3.98
N LEU A 143 -9.49 4.59 3.63
CA LEU A 143 -10.70 5.41 3.63
C LEU A 143 -10.88 6.08 2.27
N ALA A 144 -12.03 5.85 1.65
CA ALA A 144 -12.50 6.51 0.44
C ALA A 144 -13.69 7.43 0.78
N ASP A 145 -13.38 8.70 1.02
CA ASP A 145 -14.35 9.77 1.24
C ASP A 145 -14.62 10.55 -0.07
N GLU A 146 -15.31 11.68 0.03
CA GLU A 146 -15.63 12.53 -1.13
C GLU A 146 -14.35 12.99 -1.86
N SER A 147 -13.33 13.42 -1.13
CA SER A 147 -12.07 13.92 -1.70
C SER A 147 -11.35 12.88 -2.55
N VAL A 148 -11.36 11.62 -2.12
CA VAL A 148 -10.80 10.49 -2.89
C VAL A 148 -11.53 10.32 -4.21
N PHE A 149 -12.86 10.43 -4.23
CA PHE A 149 -13.60 10.29 -5.48
C PHE A 149 -13.47 11.50 -6.40
N GLU A 150 -13.24 12.70 -5.87
CA GLU A 150 -12.85 13.85 -6.68
C GLU A 150 -11.48 13.65 -7.35
N ASP A 151 -10.52 13.04 -6.65
CA ASP A 151 -9.21 12.70 -7.22
C ASP A 151 -9.36 11.70 -8.38
N ILE A 152 -10.19 10.67 -8.20
CA ILE A 152 -10.48 9.69 -9.25
C ILE A 152 -11.10 10.36 -10.48
N GLU A 153 -11.99 11.34 -10.29
CA GLU A 153 -12.56 12.12 -11.40
C GLU A 153 -11.49 12.93 -12.15
N LYS A 154 -10.45 13.39 -11.44
CA LYS A 154 -9.27 14.07 -12.00
C LYS A 154 -8.22 13.09 -12.58
N GLY A 155 -8.46 11.79 -12.48
CA GLY A 155 -7.51 10.74 -12.89
C GLY A 155 -6.31 10.60 -11.95
N GLU A 156 -6.43 11.04 -10.71
CA GLU A 156 -5.47 10.82 -9.64
C GLU A 156 -5.97 9.67 -8.76
N PHE A 157 -5.25 8.54 -8.76
CA PHE A 157 -5.59 7.39 -7.94
C PHE A 157 -4.87 7.48 -6.60
N VAL A 158 -5.54 8.09 -5.64
CA VAL A 158 -5.05 8.37 -4.28
C VAL A 158 -6.09 7.88 -3.27
N ILE A 159 -5.65 7.37 -2.14
CA ILE A 159 -6.50 6.86 -1.06
C ILE A 159 -5.99 7.37 0.29
N LYS A 160 -6.87 7.56 1.28
CA LYS A 160 -6.43 7.89 2.65
C LYS A 160 -6.06 6.61 3.39
N ALA A 161 -4.83 6.53 3.88
CA ALA A 161 -4.39 5.47 4.80
C ALA A 161 -4.46 5.99 6.24
N VAL A 162 -5.14 5.25 7.12
CA VAL A 162 -5.49 5.70 8.47
C VAL A 162 -5.00 4.68 9.50
N SER A 163 -4.22 5.16 10.46
CA SER A 163 -3.91 4.43 11.70
C SER A 163 -5.08 4.53 12.68
N LEU A 164 -5.49 3.38 13.21
CA LEU A 164 -6.49 3.26 14.28
C LEU A 164 -5.87 3.34 15.69
N LYS A 165 -4.54 3.24 15.81
CA LYS A 165 -3.78 3.33 17.07
C LYS A 165 -3.38 4.77 17.42
N TRP A 166 -3.55 5.71 16.50
CA TRP A 166 -3.13 7.08 16.73
C TRP A 166 -4.06 7.76 17.74
N ASP A 167 -3.46 8.43 18.71
CA ASP A 167 -4.13 9.22 19.75
C ASP A 167 -3.75 10.70 19.63
N GLU A 168 -4.66 11.58 20.05
CA GLU A 168 -4.45 13.03 20.02
C GLU A 168 -3.24 13.44 20.89
N GLY A 169 -2.41 14.35 20.36
CA GLY A 169 -1.19 14.81 21.04
C GLY A 169 0.08 14.02 20.72
N TYR A 170 0.02 13.06 19.79
CA TYR A 170 1.21 12.41 19.26
C TYR A 170 2.10 13.40 18.48
N GLU A 171 3.41 13.40 18.74
CA GLU A 171 4.36 14.38 18.18
C GLU A 171 4.69 14.16 16.69
N VAL A 172 4.27 13.02 16.10
CA VAL A 172 4.71 12.57 14.78
C VAL A 172 3.51 12.47 13.83
N GLY A 173 2.90 13.62 13.52
CA GLY A 173 1.80 13.75 12.57
C GLY A 173 0.42 13.36 13.11
N TRP A 174 -0.52 13.10 12.20
CA TRP A 174 -1.95 12.98 12.49
C TRP A 174 -2.49 11.55 12.39
N GLY A 175 -1.59 10.58 12.18
CA GLY A 175 -1.92 9.16 12.06
C GLY A 175 -2.73 8.83 10.82
N TRP A 176 -2.75 9.70 9.81
CA TRP A 176 -3.29 9.41 8.50
C TRP A 176 -2.56 10.22 7.42
N MET A 177 -2.61 9.74 6.18
CA MET A 177 -1.99 10.39 5.03
C MET A 177 -2.71 9.95 3.75
N ARG A 178 -2.78 10.81 2.73
CA ARG A 178 -3.16 10.42 1.37
C ARG A 178 -2.00 9.70 0.70
N ILE A 179 -2.21 8.52 0.14
CA ILE A 179 -1.18 7.72 -0.53
C ILE A 179 -1.61 7.38 -1.96
N PRO A 180 -0.69 7.35 -2.93
CA PRO A 180 -0.99 6.78 -4.24
C PRO A 180 -1.33 5.29 -4.13
N THR A 181 -2.29 4.82 -4.91
CA THR A 181 -2.71 3.41 -4.89
C THR A 181 -1.64 2.44 -5.39
N GLY A 182 -0.66 2.90 -6.18
CA GLY A 182 0.49 2.08 -6.57
C GLY A 182 1.49 1.81 -5.45
N TYR A 183 1.39 2.54 -4.33
CA TYR A 183 2.29 2.43 -3.18
C TYR A 183 1.70 1.58 -2.04
N LEU A 184 0.64 0.81 -2.29
CA LEU A 184 0.05 -0.06 -1.27
C LEU A 184 1.00 -1.17 -0.82
N LEU A 185 1.81 -1.73 -1.74
CA LEU A 185 2.84 -2.71 -1.39
C LEU A 185 3.94 -2.05 -0.53
N ASN A 186 4.39 -0.85 -0.91
CA ASN A 186 5.31 -0.04 -0.12
C ASN A 186 4.78 0.23 1.30
N LEU A 187 3.51 0.62 1.43
CA LEU A 187 2.89 0.82 2.75
C LEU A 187 2.89 -0.49 3.55
N TRP A 188 2.50 -1.62 2.94
CA TRP A 188 2.50 -2.91 3.62
C TRP A 188 3.89 -3.31 4.13
N GLU A 189 4.91 -3.19 3.29
CA GLU A 189 6.30 -3.48 3.67
C GLU A 189 6.77 -2.57 4.80
N LYS A 190 6.42 -1.28 4.73
CA LYS A 190 6.69 -0.34 5.81
C LYS A 190 6.03 -0.77 7.12
N LEU A 191 4.73 -1.06 7.11
CA LEU A 191 4.01 -1.51 8.32
C LEU A 191 4.60 -2.81 8.90
N THR A 192 5.05 -3.72 8.04
CA THR A 192 5.72 -4.96 8.45
C THR A 192 7.06 -4.68 9.14
N ARG A 193 7.81 -3.65 8.72
CA ARG A 193 9.08 -3.25 9.37
C ARG A 193 8.88 -2.52 10.71
N TRP A 194 7.74 -1.89 10.91
CA TRP A 194 7.41 -1.06 12.08
C TRP A 194 6.28 -1.68 12.92
N GLU A 195 6.21 -3.01 13.03
CA GLU A 195 5.06 -3.72 13.61
C GLU A 195 4.66 -3.26 15.03
N ASP A 196 5.63 -2.81 15.83
CA ASP A 196 5.43 -2.34 17.20
C ASP A 196 4.96 -0.88 17.30
N ASP A 197 5.21 -0.06 16.27
CA ASP A 197 5.04 1.40 16.26
C ASP A 197 4.33 1.87 14.97
N THR A 198 3.35 1.11 14.49
CA THR A 198 2.70 1.35 13.19
C THR A 198 2.03 2.73 13.10
N GLU A 199 1.59 3.30 14.23
CA GLU A 199 1.04 4.66 14.29
C GLU A 199 2.02 5.75 13.86
N LYS A 200 3.34 5.47 13.85
CA LYS A 200 4.40 6.37 13.39
C LYS A 200 4.76 6.18 11.91
N ALA A 201 4.12 5.21 11.22
CA ALA A 201 4.48 4.86 9.84
C ALA A 201 4.18 5.98 8.83
N LEU A 202 3.26 6.91 9.17
CA LEU A 202 2.85 8.03 8.33
C LEU A 202 3.15 9.37 9.02
N PRO A 203 4.44 9.74 9.18
CA PRO A 203 4.82 11.01 9.79
C PRO A 203 4.44 12.18 8.88
N PHE A 204 4.01 13.29 9.48
CA PHE A 204 3.73 14.54 8.78
C PHE A 204 4.04 15.74 9.70
N ASP A 205 4.85 16.67 9.21
CA ASP A 205 5.23 17.88 9.94
C ASP A 205 4.45 19.08 9.39
N GLY A 206 3.29 19.36 9.98
CA GLY A 206 2.36 20.41 9.54
C GLY A 206 0.98 20.28 10.19
N PRO A 207 0.09 21.26 10.00
CA PRO A 207 -1.28 21.19 10.51
C PRO A 207 -2.09 20.10 9.77
N GLU A 208 -3.06 19.48 10.46
CA GLU A 208 -3.85 18.36 9.88
C GLU A 208 -4.53 18.73 8.57
N GLN A 209 -5.08 19.94 8.49
CA GLN A 209 -5.77 20.47 7.31
C GLN A 209 -4.92 20.43 6.03
N ASP A 210 -3.59 20.45 6.16
CA ASP A 210 -2.70 20.37 5.02
C ASP A 210 -2.70 18.95 4.44
N LEU A 211 -3.01 17.89 5.20
CA LEU A 211 -3.02 16.51 4.71
C LEU A 211 -4.00 16.26 3.55
N ASP A 212 -5.07 17.06 3.43
CA ASP A 212 -5.97 16.99 2.29
C ASP A 212 -5.31 17.43 0.99
N ASP A 213 -4.29 18.29 1.05
CA ASP A 213 -3.55 18.78 -0.10
C ASP A 213 -2.27 17.99 -0.38
N TYR A 214 -1.78 17.20 0.57
CA TYR A 214 -0.50 16.50 0.44
C TYR A 214 -0.70 15.03 0.11
N VAL A 215 0.17 14.49 -0.72
CA VAL A 215 0.20 13.06 -1.06
C VAL A 215 1.56 12.49 -0.69
N TRP A 216 1.56 11.33 -0.05
CA TRP A 216 2.77 10.66 0.41
C TRP A 216 3.70 10.39 -0.77
N PRO A 217 4.98 10.81 -0.70
CA PRO A 217 5.94 10.59 -1.79
C PRO A 217 6.49 9.14 -1.83
N GLY A 218 6.03 8.28 -0.91
CA GLY A 218 6.66 7.00 -0.61
C GLY A 218 7.73 7.12 0.47
N ASP A 219 8.27 6.00 0.92
CA ASP A 219 9.38 5.95 1.87
C ASP A 219 10.68 5.65 1.13
N LEU A 220 11.68 6.49 1.33
CA LEU A 220 12.99 6.37 0.67
C LEU A 220 13.88 5.29 1.30
N ALA A 221 13.50 4.75 2.46
CA ALA A 221 14.19 3.66 3.14
C ALA A 221 13.69 2.26 2.71
N ILE A 222 12.70 2.20 1.82
CA ILE A 222 12.19 0.97 1.23
C ILE A 222 12.34 1.04 -0.29
N GLU A 223 12.43 -0.12 -0.93
CA GLU A 223 12.54 -0.20 -2.38
C GLU A 223 11.28 0.37 -3.05
N PRO A 224 11.41 1.18 -4.11
CA PRO A 224 10.29 1.92 -4.68
C PRO A 224 9.43 1.03 -5.60
N THR A 225 8.82 -0.05 -5.07
CA THR A 225 8.01 -1.01 -5.85
C THR A 225 6.89 -0.36 -6.66
N GLY A 226 6.41 0.82 -6.24
CA GLY A 226 5.52 1.70 -7.02
C GLY A 226 5.98 2.01 -8.46
N VAL A 227 7.26 1.89 -8.80
CA VAL A 227 7.77 2.08 -10.18
C VAL A 227 7.15 1.14 -11.20
N CYS A 228 6.74 -0.05 -10.77
CA CYS A 228 6.17 -1.08 -11.64
C CYS A 228 4.64 -0.95 -11.79
N SER A 229 3.99 -0.19 -10.92
CA SER A 229 2.53 -0.06 -10.85
C SER A 229 2.00 1.32 -11.22
N GLU A 230 2.85 2.34 -11.17
CA GLU A 230 2.48 3.71 -11.51
C GLU A 230 2.70 4.02 -12.98
N VAL A 231 1.71 4.67 -13.59
CA VAL A 231 1.80 5.21 -14.96
C VAL A 231 2.66 6.48 -14.98
N ARG A 232 2.77 7.16 -13.84
CA ARG A 232 3.53 8.39 -13.66
C ARG A 232 4.90 8.04 -13.06
N ARG A 233 5.97 8.79 -13.41
CA ARG A 233 7.36 8.47 -12.98
C ARG A 233 7.50 8.63 -11.44
N LEU A 234 8.69 8.47 -10.88
CA LEU A 234 8.91 8.58 -9.42
C LEU A 234 8.85 10.02 -8.86
N CYS A 235 8.42 10.11 -7.59
CA CYS A 235 8.58 11.20 -6.61
C CYS A 235 7.75 12.51 -6.75
N PHE A 236 7.29 12.94 -7.92
CA PHE A 236 6.69 14.29 -8.06
C PHE A 236 5.54 14.40 -9.09
N HIS A 237 4.52 13.53 -9.02
CA HIS A 237 3.52 13.43 -10.11
C HIS A 237 2.08 13.64 -9.71
N TYR A 238 1.81 13.62 -8.41
CA TYR A 238 0.52 14.01 -7.88
C TYR A 238 0.53 15.50 -7.58
N SER A 239 -0.62 16.13 -7.79
CA SER A 239 -0.82 17.55 -7.47
C SER A 239 -0.33 17.91 -6.06
N GLY A 240 -0.50 17.00 -5.09
CA GLY A 240 -0.06 17.12 -3.70
C GLY A 240 1.38 16.71 -3.36
N GLN A 241 2.25 16.42 -4.34
CA GLN A 241 3.66 16.03 -4.10
C GLN A 241 4.67 17.15 -4.45
N ARG A 242 4.23 18.39 -4.71
CA ARG A 242 5.10 19.40 -5.35
C ARG A 242 6.37 19.77 -4.53
N PRO A 243 7.52 20.03 -5.21
CA PRO A 243 8.81 20.30 -4.56
C PRO A 243 8.85 21.56 -3.68
N ASP A 244 8.00 22.54 -3.95
CA ASP A 244 7.94 23.83 -3.22
C ASP A 244 7.38 23.68 -1.79
N ARG A 245 6.75 22.54 -1.49
CA ARG A 245 6.13 22.25 -0.19
C ARG A 245 6.79 21.10 0.58
N THR A 246 7.51 20.21 -0.10
CA THR A 246 8.11 19.00 0.48
C THR A 246 9.42 19.25 1.23
N GLY A 247 10.07 20.40 1.04
CA GLY A 247 11.37 20.72 1.65
C GLY A 247 11.39 20.91 3.17
N GLY A 248 10.23 21.03 3.82
CA GLY A 248 10.12 21.13 5.29
C GLY A 248 9.26 20.05 5.95
N CYS A 249 8.36 19.41 5.22
CA CYS A 249 7.28 18.59 5.79
C CYS A 249 7.68 17.12 6.01
N PHE A 250 8.68 16.64 5.26
CA PHE A 250 9.30 15.33 5.45
C PHE A 250 10.77 15.58 5.76
N LYS A 251 11.26 15.19 6.95
CA LYS A 251 12.70 15.20 7.24
C LYS A 251 13.39 14.16 6.34
N LEU A 252 13.74 14.59 5.12
CA LEU A 252 14.56 13.84 4.19
C LEU A 252 15.97 13.72 4.81
N SER A 253 16.41 12.51 5.13
CA SER A 253 17.82 12.31 5.43
C SER A 253 18.61 12.54 4.13
N SER A 254 19.56 13.48 4.20
CA SER A 254 20.32 14.03 3.07
C SER A 254 21.13 13.01 2.24
N LEU A 255 21.17 11.75 2.66
CA LEU A 255 21.88 10.65 2.01
C LEU A 255 21.08 9.96 0.89
N ALA A 256 19.74 10.05 0.90
CA ALA A 256 18.89 9.33 -0.05
C ALA A 256 18.89 9.93 -1.47
N VAL A 257 19.07 11.25 -1.59
CA VAL A 257 19.11 11.95 -2.89
C VAL A 257 20.30 11.51 -3.75
N PHE A 258 21.40 11.07 -3.12
CA PHE A 258 22.59 10.62 -3.82
C PHE A 258 22.44 9.21 -4.43
N TRP A 259 21.57 8.37 -3.86
CA TRP A 259 21.34 6.99 -4.32
C TRP A 259 20.46 6.92 -5.58
N LEU A 260 19.46 7.81 -5.69
CA LEU A 260 18.56 7.90 -6.86
C LEU A 260 19.27 8.19 -8.19
N ASN A 261 20.43 8.86 -8.18
CA ASN A 261 21.18 9.16 -9.39
C ASN A 261 21.95 7.95 -9.98
N HIS A 262 22.13 6.87 -9.22
CA HIS A 262 22.94 5.72 -9.67
C HIS A 262 22.14 4.52 -10.18
N GLN A 263 20.85 4.40 -9.86
CA GLN A 263 20.00 3.28 -10.33
C GLN A 263 19.08 3.62 -11.53
N CYS A 264 18.98 4.89 -11.93
CA CYS A 264 18.31 5.26 -13.19
C CYS A 264 19.18 4.94 -14.41
N ARG A 265 19.47 3.66 -14.67
CA ARG A 265 19.75 3.21 -16.04
C ARG A 265 18.43 3.13 -16.78
N ALA A 266 18.10 4.23 -17.44
CA ALA A 266 16.97 4.37 -18.31
C ALA A 266 16.90 3.23 -19.34
N VAL A 267 15.75 2.56 -19.43
CA VAL A 267 15.28 2.02 -20.69
C VAL A 267 14.93 3.23 -21.57
N THR A 268 15.92 3.69 -22.34
CA THR A 268 15.73 4.66 -23.41
C THR A 268 14.94 3.99 -24.52
N ILE A 269 13.62 4.17 -24.55
CA ILE A 269 12.85 3.95 -25.77
C ILE A 269 13.25 5.07 -26.73
N ILE A 270 14.13 4.74 -27.67
CA ILE A 270 14.51 5.60 -28.79
C ILE A 270 13.24 5.86 -29.62
N LYS A 271 12.68 7.07 -29.52
CA LYS A 271 11.69 7.59 -30.46
C LYS A 271 12.39 7.83 -31.81
N ASN A 272 12.34 6.85 -32.70
CA ASN A 272 12.56 7.10 -34.13
C ASN A 272 11.21 7.37 -34.81
N THR A 273 10.97 8.66 -35.06
CA THR A 273 10.40 9.26 -36.28
C THR A 273 9.37 8.49 -37.14
N PHE A 274 8.19 9.13 -37.27
CA PHE A 274 7.14 9.07 -38.32
C PHE A 274 5.98 8.06 -38.18
N PRO A 275 4.77 8.40 -38.70
CA PRO A 275 3.50 8.25 -37.97
C PRO A 275 2.57 7.19 -38.57
N THR A 276 1.45 6.99 -37.89
CA THR A 276 0.26 6.21 -38.29
C THR A 276 0.32 4.69 -38.11
N HIS A 277 -0.15 4.22 -36.96
CA HIS A 277 -1.32 3.33 -36.81
C HIS A 277 -1.35 2.75 -35.39
N HIS A 278 -2.54 2.75 -34.79
CA HIS A 278 -2.82 2.16 -33.50
C HIS A 278 -2.51 0.66 -33.50
N ARG A 279 -1.70 0.22 -32.53
CA ARG A 279 -1.74 -1.12 -31.94
C ARG A 279 -1.02 -1.07 -30.59
N ILE A 280 -1.79 -1.17 -29.52
CA ILE A 280 -1.27 -1.49 -28.19
C ILE A 280 -1.07 -3.01 -28.20
N ILE A 281 0.18 -3.46 -28.11
CA ILE A 281 0.53 -4.85 -27.82
C ILE A 281 1.19 -4.80 -26.46
N PHE A 282 0.55 -5.43 -25.47
CA PHE A 282 1.21 -5.81 -24.22
C PHE A 282 2.01 -7.08 -24.51
N GLN A 283 3.31 -7.07 -24.23
CA GLN A 283 4.08 -8.29 -24.06
C GLN A 283 4.50 -8.36 -22.59
N CYS A 284 4.19 -9.54 -22.02
CA CYS A 284 4.27 -9.93 -20.63
C CYS A 284 5.62 -9.65 -19.98
#